data_AF-A0A0X2NNI6-F1
#
_entry.id   AF-A0A0X2NNI6-F1
#
_cell.length_a   1.000
_cell.length_b   1.000
_cell.length_c   1.000
_cell.angle_alpha   90.00
_cell.angle_beta   90.00
_cell.angle_gamma   90.00
#
_symmetry.space_group_name_H-M   'P 1'
#
loop_
_entity.id
_entity.type
_entity.pdbx_description
1 polymer ?
#
loop_
_entity_poly.entity_id
_entity_poly.type
_entity_poly.pdbx_seq_one_letter_code
_entity_poly.pdbx_strand_id
1 'polypeptide(L)'
;MKFTDNLALQGIVPSIGSVGDPYDNALMETINGLYKAECIRCSVFTPEVLESVVDVDIATSSWVNWYNNERLHSTLGMVPPAEFEGTFWTEHATLRQVPEKAIQPI
;
A
#
# COMPACT_ATOMS: atom_id res chain seq x y z
N MET A 1 17.20 6.68 -19.32
CA MET A 1 16.45 5.42 -19.29
C MET A 1 14.99 5.77 -19.07
N LYS A 2 14.04 5.28 -19.89
CA LYS A 2 12.61 5.60 -19.69
C LYS A 2 12.03 4.68 -18.60
N PHE A 3 10.99 5.15 -17.93
CA PHE A 3 10.31 4.41 -16.84
C PHE A 3 9.88 3.00 -17.26
N THR A 4 9.27 2.86 -18.43
CA THR A 4 8.82 1.57 -18.99
C THR A 4 9.96 0.60 -19.25
N ASP A 5 11.12 1.11 -19.67
CA ASP A 5 12.30 0.29 -19.95
C ASP A 5 12.86 -0.30 -18.66
N ASN A 6 12.75 0.42 -17.54
CA ASN A 6 13.17 -0.06 -16.22
C ASN A 6 12.23 -1.14 -15.68
N LEU A 7 10.91 -0.94 -15.82
CA LEU A 7 9.93 -1.96 -15.42
C LEU A 7 10.12 -3.27 -16.19
N ALA A 8 10.31 -3.19 -17.51
CA ALA A 8 10.59 -4.37 -18.33
C ALA A 8 11.88 -5.08 -17.90
N LEU A 9 12.92 -4.33 -17.54
CA LEU A 9 14.18 -4.89 -17.05
C LEU A 9 14.03 -5.60 -15.69
N GLN A 10 13.10 -5.14 -14.84
CA GLN A 10 12.78 -5.78 -13.56
C GLN A 10 11.71 -6.89 -13.69
N GLY A 11 11.25 -7.21 -14.90
CA GLY A 11 10.18 -8.18 -15.13
C GLY A 11 8.82 -7.76 -14.59
N ILE A 12 8.62 -6.46 -14.33
CA ILE A 12 7.37 -5.91 -13.82
C ILE A 12 6.49 -5.54 -15.01
N VAL A 13 5.29 -6.12 -15.07
CA VAL A 13 4.29 -5.76 -16.08
C VAL A 13 3.68 -4.41 -15.71
N PRO A 14 3.81 -3.37 -16.55
CA PRO A 14 3.21 -2.07 -16.26
C PRO A 14 1.69 -2.16 -16.37
N SER A 15 0.99 -1.99 -15.25
CA SER A 15 -0.45 -1.70 -15.25
C SER A 15 -0.64 -0.19 -15.40
N ILE A 16 -0.52 0.30 -16.64
CA ILE A 16 -0.83 1.69 -17.00
C ILE A 16 -2.23 1.59 -17.61
N GLY A 17 -3.25 1.90 -16.80
CA GLY A 17 -4.65 1.54 -17.05
C GLY A 17 -5.14 1.72 -18.49
N SER A 18 -6.01 0.82 -18.93
CA SER A 18 -6.77 1.02 -20.16
C SER A 18 -7.64 2.27 -20.02
N VAL A 19 -7.87 2.99 -21.13
CA VAL A 19 -8.75 4.16 -21.11
C VAL A 19 -10.14 3.74 -20.62
N GLY A 20 -10.58 4.31 -19.50
CA GLY A 20 -11.92 4.07 -18.95
C GLY A 20 -11.99 3.16 -17.72
N ASP A 21 -10.87 2.69 -17.17
CA ASP A 21 -10.84 1.96 -15.90
C ASP A 21 -10.11 2.77 -14.79
N PRO A 22 -10.84 3.55 -13.97
CA PRO A 22 -10.24 4.43 -12.98
C PRO A 22 -10.09 3.80 -11.59
N TYR A 23 -10.24 2.47 -11.39
CA TYR A 23 -10.26 1.89 -10.05
C TYR A 23 -8.99 2.19 -9.24
N ASP A 24 -7.82 2.01 -9.84
CA ASP A 24 -6.54 2.28 -9.18
C ASP A 24 -6.40 3.78 -8.86
N ASN A 25 -6.84 4.66 -9.77
CA ASN A 25 -6.79 6.10 -9.54
C ASN A 25 -7.73 6.54 -8.43
N ALA A 26 -8.97 6.03 -8.40
CA ALA A 26 -9.95 6.35 -7.36
C ALA A 26 -9.47 5.92 -5.96
N LEU A 27 -8.84 4.74 -5.86
CA LEU A 27 -8.23 4.28 -4.62
C LEU A 27 -7.08 5.20 -4.20
N MET A 28 -6.17 5.51 -5.12
CA MET A 28 -5.03 6.40 -4.83
C MET A 28 -5.46 7.82 -4.46
N GLU A 29 -6.50 8.37 -5.09
CA GLU A 29 -7.06 9.66 -4.74
C GLU A 29 -7.64 9.67 -3.33
N THR A 30 -8.29 8.58 -2.92
CA THR A 30 -8.82 8.42 -1.55
C THR A 30 -7.68 8.46 -0.53
N ILE A 31 -6.61 7.70 -0.76
CA ILE A 31 -5.43 7.67 0.12
C ILE A 31 -4.75 9.04 0.17
N ASN A 32 -4.59 9.72 -0.97
CA ASN A 32 -3.99 11.05 -1.01
C ASN A 32 -4.85 12.11 -0.28
N GLY A 33 -6.17 12.02 -0.38
CA GLY A 33 -7.10 12.85 0.37
C GLY A 33 -6.94 12.66 1.89
N LEU A 34 -6.86 11.40 2.31
CA LEU A 34 -6.67 11.00 3.70
C LEU A 34 -5.32 11.48 4.25
N TYR A 35 -4.24 11.26 3.52
CA TYR A 35 -2.91 11.74 3.84
C TYR A 35 -2.90 13.26 4.05
N LYS A 36 -3.50 14.03 3.14
CA LYS A 36 -3.57 15.50 3.29
C LYS A 36 -4.39 15.91 4.51
N ALA A 37 -5.48 15.20 4.81
CA ALA A 37 -6.33 15.50 5.94
C ALA A 37 -5.64 15.21 7.28
N GLU A 38 -5.02 14.04 7.42
CA GLU A 38 -4.50 13.55 8.70
C GLU A 38 -3.03 13.89 8.94
N CYS A 39 -2.19 13.89 7.89
CA CYS A 39 -0.77 14.20 8.02
C CYS A 39 -0.54 15.71 7.89
N ILE A 40 -0.97 16.31 6.78
CA ILE A 40 -0.57 17.70 6.45
C ILE A 40 -1.42 18.74 7.18
N ARG A 41 -2.74 18.56 7.24
CA ARG A 41 -3.66 19.56 7.82
C ARG A 41 -3.84 19.42 9.34
N CYS A 42 -3.41 18.31 9.93
CA CYS A 42 -3.45 18.09 11.38
C CYS A 42 -2.03 18.17 11.95
N SER A 43 -1.89 18.82 13.11
CA SER A 43 -0.61 18.98 13.82
C SER A 43 -0.18 17.74 14.61
N VAL A 44 -0.65 16.55 14.23
CA VAL A 44 -0.31 15.28 14.92
C VAL A 44 1.06 14.79 14.47
N PHE A 45 1.31 14.86 13.16
CA PHE A 45 2.56 14.38 12.54
C PHE A 45 3.47 15.52 12.09
N THR A 46 2.96 16.75 12.05
CA THR A 46 3.66 17.93 11.57
C THR A 46 3.94 18.92 12.70
N PRO A 47 5.04 19.68 12.60
CA PRO A 47 5.21 20.90 13.39
C PRO A 47 4.12 21.93 13.03
N GLU A 48 3.95 22.95 13.88
CA GLU A 48 2.97 24.03 13.65
C GLU A 48 3.19 24.76 12.31
N VAL A 49 4.45 24.85 11.88
CA VAL A 49 4.85 25.41 10.58
C VAL A 49 5.79 24.43 9.89
N LEU A 50 5.48 24.10 8.64
CA LEU A 50 6.36 23.33 7.75
C LEU A 50 7.28 24.30 7.03
N GLU A 51 8.57 24.30 7.37
CA GLU A 51 9.55 25.26 6.85
C GLU A 51 10.39 24.68 5.70
N SER A 52 10.46 23.35 5.61
CA SER A 52 11.30 22.65 4.65
C SER A 52 10.67 21.35 4.13
N VAL A 53 11.25 20.83 3.04
CA VAL A 53 10.89 19.49 2.52
C VAL A 53 11.20 18.39 3.54
N VAL A 54 12.26 18.58 4.35
CA VAL A 54 12.64 17.61 5.39
C VAL A 54 11.54 17.46 6.44
N ASP A 55 10.86 18.55 6.81
CA ASP A 55 9.75 18.49 7.77
C ASP A 55 8.59 17.65 7.22
N VAL A 56 8.32 17.80 5.91
CA VAL A 56 7.30 17.00 5.21
C VAL A 56 7.73 15.53 5.14
N ASP A 57 9.00 15.24 4.87
CA ASP A 57 9.51 13.86 4.79
C ASP A 57 9.41 13.15 6.15
N ILE A 58 9.72 13.84 7.25
CA ILE A 58 9.60 13.31 8.62
C ILE A 58 8.13 13.07 8.96
N ALA A 59 7.25 14.03 8.68
CA ALA A 59 5.82 13.90 8.93
C ALA A 59 5.22 12.74 8.11
N THR A 60 5.58 12.66 6.82
CA THR A 60 5.15 11.58 5.92
C THR A 60 5.59 10.23 6.45
N SER A 61 6.87 10.10 6.81
CA SER A 61 7.43 8.84 7.31
C SER A 61 6.73 8.40 8.61
N SER A 62 6.46 9.35 9.50
CA SER A 62 5.74 9.11 10.76
C SER A 62 4.30 8.67 10.52
N TRP A 63 3.59 9.37 9.62
CA TRP A 63 2.22 9.03 9.24
C TRP A 63 2.14 7.66 8.56
N VAL A 64 3.06 7.34 7.65
CA VAL A 64 3.12 6.03 6.97
C VAL A 64 3.37 4.91 7.96
N ASN A 65 4.29 5.11 8.91
CA ASN A 65 4.56 4.11 9.95
C ASN A 65 3.32 3.84 10.81
N TRP A 66 2.66 4.90 11.28
CA TRP A 66 1.42 4.78 12.05
C TRP A 66 0.30 4.14 11.23
N TYR A 67 0.10 4.57 9.98
CA TYR A 67 -0.95 4.07 9.10
C TYR A 67 -0.83 2.56 8.90
N ASN A 68 0.39 2.05 8.67
CA ASN A 68 0.59 0.64 8.39
C ASN A 68 0.63 -0.24 9.64
N ASN A 69 1.20 0.25 10.74
CA ASN A 69 1.51 -0.60 11.89
C ASN A 69 0.58 -0.40 13.09
N GLU A 70 -0.15 0.71 13.16
CA GLU A 70 -0.94 1.08 14.36
C GLU A 70 -2.39 1.44 14.04
N ARG A 71 -2.68 1.95 12.84
CA ARG A 71 -4.03 2.39 12.47
C ARG A 71 -4.98 1.19 12.34
N LEU A 72 -5.99 1.13 13.20
CA LEU A 72 -7.05 0.13 13.09
C LEU A 72 -8.00 0.48 11.94
N HIS A 73 -8.31 -0.49 11.09
CA HIS A 73 -9.22 -0.31 9.97
C HIS A 73 -10.45 -1.23 10.09
N SER A 74 -11.65 -0.67 10.11
CA SER A 74 -12.89 -1.44 10.31
C SER A 74 -13.12 -2.47 9.22
N THR A 75 -12.81 -2.14 7.96
CA THR A 75 -12.92 -3.08 6.83
C THR A 75 -11.91 -4.22 6.90
N LEU A 76 -10.84 -4.09 7.70
CA LEU A 76 -9.84 -5.14 7.92
C LEU A 76 -10.15 -5.95 9.18
N GLY A 77 -11.27 -5.72 9.86
CA GLY A 77 -11.59 -6.38 11.13
C GLY A 77 -10.96 -5.72 12.35
N MET A 78 -10.70 -4.41 12.28
CA MET A 78 -10.08 -3.62 13.35
C MET A 78 -8.63 -4.04 13.68
N VAL A 79 -7.86 -4.40 12.66
CA VAL A 79 -6.40 -4.60 12.76
C VAL A 79 -5.64 -3.62 11.86
N PRO A 80 -4.33 -3.40 12.11
CA PRO A 80 -3.48 -2.63 11.22
C PRO A 80 -3.28 -3.27 9.85
N PRO A 81 -3.07 -2.48 8.78
CA PRO A 81 -2.79 -3.00 7.44
C PRO A 81 -1.63 -4.00 7.38
N ALA A 82 -0.52 -3.76 8.09
CA ALA A 82 0.63 -4.65 8.10
C ALA A 82 0.31 -6.02 8.73
N GLU A 83 -0.53 -6.06 9.76
CA GLU A 83 -0.99 -7.31 10.37
C GLU A 83 -1.88 -8.08 9.41
N PHE A 84 -2.86 -7.40 8.81
CA PHE A 84 -3.76 -8.00 7.82
C PHE A 84 -3.00 -8.58 6.62
N GLU A 85 -2.02 -7.84 6.11
CA GLU A 85 -1.17 -8.31 5.01
C GLU A 85 -0.32 -9.52 5.43
N GLY A 86 0.26 -9.48 6.64
CA GLY A 86 1.02 -10.59 7.20
C GLY A 86 0.20 -11.88 7.34
N THR A 87 -1.05 -11.78 7.79
CA THR A 87 -1.97 -12.93 7.84
C THR A 87 -2.30 -13.44 6.45
N PHE A 88 -2.62 -12.54 5.51
CA PHE A 88 -2.96 -12.89 4.14
C PHE A 88 -1.83 -13.68 3.45
N TRP A 89 -0.58 -13.20 3.55
CA TRP A 89 0.55 -13.90 2.93
C TRP A 89 0.89 -15.21 3.63
N THR A 90 0.73 -15.31 4.95
CA THR A 90 0.93 -16.58 5.68
C THR A 90 -0.06 -17.64 5.19
N GLU A 91 -1.33 -17.27 5.04
CA GLU A 91 -2.36 -18.16 4.51
C GLU A 91 -2.12 -18.51 3.04
N HIS A 92 -1.83 -17.52 2.19
CA HIS A 92 -1.54 -17.74 0.76
C HIS A 92 -0.26 -18.56 0.53
N ALA A 93 0.78 -18.40 1.36
CA ALA A 93 1.96 -19.24 1.32
C ALA A 93 1.61 -20.69 1.67
N THR A 94 0.72 -20.90 2.64
CA THR A 94 0.21 -22.23 3.01
C THR A 94 -0.61 -22.86 1.88
N LEU A 95 -1.43 -22.08 1.16
CA LEU A 95 -2.18 -22.55 -0.01
C LEU A 95 -1.27 -22.92 -1.19
N ARG A 96 -0.19 -22.17 -1.42
CA ARG A 96 0.82 -22.51 -2.44
C ARG A 96 1.70 -23.70 -2.08
N GLN A 97 1.71 -24.11 -0.80
CA GLN A 97 2.42 -25.30 -0.34
C GLN A 97 1.55 -26.57 -0.36
N VAL A 98 0.26 -26.50 -0.73
CA VAL A 98 -0.53 -27.70 -1.02
C VAL A 98 0.08 -28.37 -2.26
N PRO A 99 0.67 -29.58 -2.13
CA PRO A 99 1.35 -30.21 -3.25
C PRO A 99 0.36 -30.52 -4.36
N GLU A 100 0.80 -30.28 -5.59
CA GLU A 100 0.26 -30.78 -6.86
C GLU A 100 0.28 -32.33 -6.90
N LYS A 101 -0.40 -32.98 -5.97
CA LYS A 101 -0.40 -34.44 -5.89
C LYS A 101 -1.76 -34.98 -5.47
N ALA A 102 -2.74 -34.76 -6.34
CA ALA A 102 -3.93 -35.60 -6.44
C ALA A 102 -4.56 -35.51 -7.84
N ILE A 103 -3.76 -35.64 -8.90
CA ILE A 103 -4.27 -36.09 -10.20
C ILE A 103 -3.46 -37.32 -10.57
N GLN A 104 -3.89 -38.48 -10.07
CA GLN A 104 -3.43 -39.75 -10.61
C GLN A 104 -4.29 -40.10 -11.82
N PRO A 105 -3.70 -40.45 -12.97
CA PRO A 105 -4.45 -40.88 -14.13
C PRO A 105 -5.07 -42.27 -13.89
N ILE A 106 -6.33 -42.43 -14.31
CA ILE A 106 -6.95 -43.73 -14.59
C ILE A 106 -6.55 -44.17 -15.99
#